data_AF-A0A846Z8F9-F1
#
_entry.id   AF-A0A846Z8F9-F1
#
_cell.length_a   1.000
_cell.length_b   1.000
_cell.length_c   1.000
_cell.angle_alpha   90.00
_cell.angle_beta   90.00
_cell.angle_gamma   90.00
#
_symmetry.space_group_name_H-M   'P 1'
#
loop_
_entity.id
_entity.type
_entity.pdbx_description
1 polymer ?
#
loop_
_entity_poly.entity_id
_entity_poly.type
_entity_poly.pdbx_seq_one_letter_code
_entity_poly.pdbx_strand_id
1 'polypeptide(L)'
;MIEARDPGSAQTAQQAGGGDFWPAEKPGRKLPSPKLLLAAAAALIAVIVAVVAVVLLTGGGDEPAAKTAVPTAYTPDYLGEGFGQIASRSADARAITEGEAFSAKDLKTGKYAFTLAASKLTNDCKAGTWGARLQDDLAKHQCTQLVRAAYVSTDKKHVGQFIVLNMATEDGVKQVLRDLDPATGAGWAVPLKAPGVPAFGPGFSAAYAKTYGHYAVITWVERAGGAQPASLNEMIDVSLVIENAADFLYGRLDLASGGKPGQ
;
A
#
# COMPACT_ATOMS: atom_id res chain seq x y z
N MET A 1 -7.81 -0.61 -74.61
CA MET A 1 -8.97 -1.33 -75.18
C MET A 1 -9.66 -2.08 -74.06
N ILE A 2 -10.97 -1.84 -73.91
CA ILE A 2 -11.99 -2.65 -73.20
C ILE A 2 -11.83 -2.68 -71.67
N GLU A 3 -12.47 -1.80 -70.90
CA GLU A 3 -13.90 -1.69 -70.51
C GLU A 3 -14.33 -2.59 -69.34
N ALA A 4 -15.09 -1.96 -68.42
CA ALA A 4 -16.18 -2.44 -67.57
C ALA A 4 -15.99 -2.09 -66.09
N ARG A 5 -16.96 -1.59 -65.32
CA ARG A 5 -18.29 -0.99 -65.56
C ARG A 5 -18.76 -0.49 -64.19
N ASP A 6 -19.36 0.70 -64.14
CA ASP A 6 -20.27 1.16 -63.08
C ASP A 6 -21.57 0.33 -63.14
N PRO A 7 -22.37 0.14 -62.06
CA PRO A 7 -23.28 1.23 -61.61
C PRO A 7 -23.63 1.21 -60.10
N GLY A 8 -24.26 2.31 -59.66
CA GLY A 8 -24.87 2.46 -58.35
C GLY A 8 -26.37 2.13 -58.24
N SER A 9 -26.87 2.32 -57.02
CA SER A 9 -28.18 2.85 -56.60
C SER A 9 -29.50 2.13 -56.93
N ALA A 10 -30.28 1.93 -55.86
CA ALA A 10 -31.72 2.24 -55.69
C ALA A 10 -32.67 1.06 -55.34
N GLN A 11 -33.29 1.23 -54.17
CA GLN A 11 -34.65 0.88 -53.71
C GLN A 11 -35.49 -0.14 -54.49
N THR A 12 -36.10 -1.09 -53.76
CA THR A 12 -37.56 -1.34 -53.88
C THR A 12 -38.12 -2.04 -52.65
N ALA A 13 -39.26 -1.56 -52.16
CA ALA A 13 -40.20 -2.28 -51.32
C ALA A 13 -41.31 -2.86 -52.22
N GLN A 14 -41.82 -4.07 -51.95
CA GLN A 14 -43.24 -4.36 -52.18
C GLN A 14 -43.75 -5.66 -51.51
N GLN A 15 -44.96 -5.52 -50.98
CA GLN A 15 -45.97 -6.51 -50.57
C GLN A 15 -46.23 -7.58 -51.68
N ALA A 16 -46.89 -8.72 -51.50
CA ALA A 16 -48.01 -9.10 -50.63
C ALA A 16 -48.19 -10.65 -50.63
N GLY A 17 -48.92 -11.18 -49.63
CA GLY A 17 -49.90 -12.25 -49.89
C GLY A 17 -49.86 -13.52 -49.01
N GLY A 18 -50.79 -13.58 -48.04
CA GLY A 18 -51.58 -14.81 -47.78
C GLY A 18 -51.19 -15.69 -46.58
N GLY A 19 -52.12 -15.83 -45.62
CA GLY A 19 -52.18 -16.98 -44.70
C GLY A 19 -52.64 -16.66 -43.28
N ASP A 20 -53.96 -16.68 -43.07
CA ASP A 20 -54.56 -16.67 -41.73
C ASP A 20 -54.14 -17.91 -40.93
N PHE A 21 -53.50 -17.73 -39.77
CA PHE A 21 -53.31 -18.79 -38.78
C PHE A 21 -53.28 -18.22 -37.37
N TRP A 22 -54.44 -17.79 -36.87
CA TRP A 22 -54.64 -17.52 -35.45
C TRP A 22 -55.00 -18.84 -34.74
N PRO A 23 -54.26 -19.27 -33.70
CA PRO A 23 -54.69 -20.36 -32.85
C PRO A 23 -55.83 -19.90 -31.93
N ALA A 24 -56.85 -20.74 -31.79
CA ALA A 24 -58.05 -20.50 -30.99
C ALA A 24 -57.74 -20.11 -29.52
N GLU A 25 -58.48 -19.12 -29.02
CA GLU A 25 -58.46 -18.70 -27.62
C GLU A 25 -58.89 -19.87 -26.70
N LYS A 26 -58.02 -20.22 -25.74
CA LYS A 26 -58.33 -21.18 -24.66
C LYS A 26 -59.03 -20.45 -23.50
N PRO A 27 -60.01 -21.09 -22.83
CA PRO A 27 -60.84 -20.44 -21.82
C PRO A 27 -60.04 -20.04 -20.57
N GLY A 28 -60.49 -18.93 -19.97
CA GLY A 28 -59.81 -18.18 -18.91
C GLY A 28 -59.37 -18.99 -17.69
N ARG A 29 -58.11 -18.81 -17.31
CA ARG A 29 -57.59 -19.25 -16.02
C ARG A 29 -58.16 -18.32 -14.95
N LYS A 30 -58.98 -18.84 -14.04
CA LYS A 30 -59.54 -18.09 -12.90
C LYS A 30 -58.38 -17.47 -12.11
N LEU A 31 -58.30 -16.14 -12.10
CA LEU A 31 -57.36 -15.41 -11.25
C LEU A 31 -57.65 -15.75 -9.79
N PRO A 32 -56.64 -16.07 -8.97
CA PRO A 32 -56.83 -16.35 -7.56
C PRO A 32 -57.43 -15.12 -6.86
N SER A 33 -58.29 -15.35 -5.87
CA SER A 33 -59.04 -14.29 -5.21
C SER A 33 -58.11 -13.21 -4.65
N PRO A 34 -58.51 -11.92 -4.66
CA PRO A 34 -57.66 -10.82 -4.21
C PRO A 34 -57.17 -10.97 -2.76
N LYS A 35 -57.90 -11.75 -1.93
CA LYS A 35 -57.48 -12.10 -0.56
C LYS A 35 -56.24 -13.01 -0.53
N LEU A 36 -56.08 -13.92 -1.50
CA LEU A 36 -54.89 -14.77 -1.64
C LEU A 36 -53.67 -13.97 -2.14
N LEU A 37 -53.90 -12.99 -3.03
CA LEU A 37 -52.82 -12.10 -3.50
C LEU A 37 -52.33 -11.16 -2.41
N LEU A 38 -53.26 -10.61 -1.60
CA LEU A 38 -52.91 -9.78 -0.45
C LEU A 38 -52.21 -10.57 0.67
N ALA A 39 -52.63 -11.82 0.91
CA ALA A 39 -51.95 -12.70 1.86
C ALA A 39 -50.53 -13.08 1.39
N ALA A 40 -50.36 -13.35 0.08
CA ALA A 40 -49.05 -13.62 -0.50
C ALA A 40 -48.13 -12.39 -0.47
N ALA A 41 -48.66 -11.19 -0.72
CA ALA A 41 -47.92 -9.94 -0.61
C ALA A 41 -47.50 -9.64 0.84
N ALA A 42 -48.39 -9.85 1.82
CA ALA A 42 -48.08 -9.68 3.23
C ALA A 42 -47.01 -10.68 3.72
N ALA A 43 -47.09 -11.94 3.27
CA ALA A 43 -46.07 -12.95 3.57
C ALA A 43 -44.71 -12.59 2.95
N LEU A 44 -44.70 -12.07 1.72
CA LEU A 44 -43.47 -11.62 1.05
C LEU A 44 -42.82 -10.44 1.79
N ILE A 45 -43.63 -9.46 2.23
CA ILE A 45 -43.15 -8.32 3.03
C ILE A 45 -42.60 -8.81 4.36
N ALA A 46 -43.26 -9.74 5.04
CA ALA A 46 -42.78 -10.31 6.29
C ALA A 46 -41.44 -11.05 6.12
N VAL A 47 -41.26 -11.77 5.01
CA VAL A 47 -39.98 -12.42 4.67
C VAL A 47 -38.90 -11.37 4.39
N ILE A 48 -39.20 -10.31 3.65
CA ILE A 48 -38.24 -9.22 3.40
C ILE A 48 -37.83 -8.54 4.70
N VAL A 49 -38.79 -8.24 5.59
CA VAL A 49 -38.50 -7.63 6.90
C VAL A 49 -37.68 -8.57 7.78
N ALA A 50 -37.98 -9.87 7.78
CA ALA A 50 -37.18 -10.86 8.51
C ALA A 50 -35.77 -11.00 7.94
N VAL A 51 -35.60 -10.98 6.62
CA VAL A 51 -34.27 -10.99 5.96
C VAL A 51 -33.50 -9.72 6.29
N VAL A 52 -34.12 -8.54 6.25
CA VAL A 52 -33.50 -7.26 6.63
C VAL A 52 -33.14 -7.26 8.11
N ALA A 53 -34.01 -7.75 8.99
CA ALA A 53 -33.73 -7.85 10.42
C ALA A 53 -32.57 -8.82 10.70
N VAL A 54 -32.52 -9.97 10.02
CA VAL A 54 -31.38 -10.89 10.10
C VAL A 54 -30.12 -10.22 9.59
N VAL A 55 -30.13 -9.55 8.43
CA VAL A 55 -28.95 -8.83 7.90
C VAL A 55 -28.48 -7.70 8.83
N LEU A 56 -29.38 -7.02 9.52
CA LEU A 56 -29.04 -5.97 10.50
C LEU A 56 -28.56 -6.55 11.85
N LEU A 57 -29.08 -7.69 12.28
CA LEU A 57 -28.72 -8.35 13.54
C LEU A 57 -27.49 -9.28 13.40
N THR A 58 -27.27 -9.85 12.22
CA THR A 58 -26.07 -10.58 11.82
C THR A 58 -25.12 -9.66 11.03
N GLY A 59 -25.32 -8.35 11.10
CA GLY A 59 -24.43 -7.32 10.58
C GLY A 59 -23.11 -7.33 11.32
N GLY A 60 -22.33 -8.39 11.13
CA GLY A 60 -20.89 -8.28 11.05
C GLY A 60 -20.66 -7.32 9.89
N GLY A 61 -20.42 -6.06 10.23
CA GLY A 61 -20.01 -5.08 9.26
C GLY A 61 -18.79 -5.64 8.55
N ASP A 62 -18.94 -5.93 7.26
CA ASP A 62 -17.84 -5.71 6.35
C ASP A 62 -17.59 -4.20 6.36
N GLU A 63 -16.95 -3.72 7.44
CA GLU A 63 -16.01 -2.62 7.29
C GLU A 63 -15.10 -3.05 6.14
N PRO A 64 -15.00 -2.27 5.04
CA PRO A 64 -14.09 -2.62 3.97
C PRO A 64 -12.74 -2.85 4.63
N ALA A 65 -12.23 -4.09 4.52
CA ALA A 65 -10.95 -4.47 5.10
C ALA A 65 -9.98 -3.33 4.86
N ALA A 66 -9.52 -2.68 5.93
CA ALA A 66 -8.71 -1.48 5.83
C ALA A 66 -7.57 -1.80 4.86
N LYS A 67 -7.59 -1.17 3.67
CA LYS A 67 -6.61 -1.47 2.62
C LYS A 67 -5.24 -1.27 3.25
N THR A 68 -4.47 -2.34 3.33
CA THR A 68 -3.16 -2.27 3.95
C THR A 68 -2.29 -1.36 3.09
N ALA A 69 -1.81 -0.27 3.67
CA ALA A 69 -1.14 0.78 2.93
C ALA A 69 0.14 0.26 2.24
N VAL A 70 0.29 0.60 0.96
CA VAL A 70 1.48 0.37 0.13
C VAL A 70 1.81 1.64 -0.63
N PRO A 71 3.08 1.90 -0.99
CA PRO A 71 3.45 3.07 -1.76
C PRO A 71 2.86 3.01 -3.17
N THR A 72 2.52 4.18 -3.71
CA THR A 72 2.15 4.32 -5.12
C THR A 72 3.37 4.28 -6.03
N ALA A 73 4.49 4.86 -5.58
CA ALA A 73 5.77 4.81 -6.27
C ALA A 73 6.83 4.18 -5.37
N TYR A 74 7.58 3.21 -5.88
CA TYR A 74 8.65 2.54 -5.14
C TYR A 74 9.96 2.64 -5.92
N THR A 75 11.04 3.03 -5.24
CA THR A 75 12.37 3.15 -5.85
C THR A 75 13.43 2.53 -4.93
N PRO A 76 13.83 1.28 -5.19
CA PRO A 76 14.88 0.61 -4.44
C PRO A 76 16.28 0.90 -5.02
N ASP A 77 17.25 1.08 -4.14
CA ASP A 77 18.68 1.07 -4.41
C ASP A 77 19.32 -0.11 -3.69
N TYR A 78 19.85 -1.04 -4.48
CA TYR A 78 20.43 -2.27 -3.99
C TYR A 78 21.94 -2.19 -3.77
N LEU A 79 22.61 -1.11 -4.19
CA LEU A 79 24.05 -1.10 -4.41
C LEU A 79 24.86 -1.19 -3.11
N GLY A 80 24.38 -0.56 -2.03
CA GLY A 80 25.07 -0.60 -0.73
C GLY A 80 26.39 0.17 -0.70
N GLU A 81 26.61 1.08 -1.65
CA GLU A 81 27.86 1.82 -1.78
C GLU A 81 28.23 2.56 -0.49
N GLY A 82 29.49 2.45 -0.07
CA GLY A 82 30.01 3.06 1.15
C GLY A 82 29.73 2.27 2.44
N PHE A 83 28.87 1.26 2.44
CA PHE A 83 28.50 0.53 3.67
C PHE A 83 29.05 -0.90 3.78
N GLY A 84 30.00 -1.27 2.91
CA GLY A 84 30.57 -2.63 2.88
C GLY A 84 31.21 -3.10 4.19
N GLN A 85 31.73 -2.18 5.01
CA GLN A 85 32.32 -2.51 6.33
C GLN A 85 31.27 -2.92 7.38
N ILE A 86 29.99 -2.67 7.12
CA ILE A 86 28.86 -3.13 7.92
C ILE A 86 27.91 -4.00 7.08
N ALA A 87 28.41 -4.70 6.07
CA ALA A 87 27.58 -5.58 5.21
C ALA A 87 27.02 -6.83 5.92
N SER A 88 27.49 -7.13 7.14
CA SER A 88 26.99 -8.25 7.95
C SER A 88 26.98 -7.93 9.44
N ARG A 89 26.13 -8.64 10.18
CA ARG A 89 26.13 -8.59 11.65
C ARG A 89 27.40 -9.15 12.29
N SER A 90 28.17 -9.96 11.56
CA SER A 90 29.49 -10.39 12.05
C SER A 90 30.50 -9.24 12.05
N ALA A 91 30.36 -8.28 11.14
CA ALA A 91 31.17 -7.05 11.11
C ALA A 91 30.63 -5.96 12.05
N ASP A 92 29.30 -5.92 12.25
CA ASP A 92 28.64 -5.00 13.19
C ASP A 92 27.58 -5.75 14.02
N ALA A 93 28.00 -6.30 15.16
CA ALA A 93 27.13 -7.14 15.99
C ALA A 93 26.19 -6.37 16.92
N ARG A 94 26.36 -5.04 17.03
CA ARG A 94 25.67 -4.20 18.01
C ARG A 94 24.18 -4.13 17.70
N ALA A 95 23.36 -4.31 18.73
CA ALA A 95 21.93 -4.08 18.61
C ALA A 95 21.64 -2.58 18.49
N ILE A 96 20.73 -2.20 17.59
CA ILE A 96 20.17 -0.86 17.52
C ILE A 96 19.49 -0.55 18.85
N THR A 97 19.81 0.60 19.44
CA THR A 97 19.14 1.14 20.62
C THR A 97 18.14 2.23 20.24
N GLU A 98 17.18 2.51 21.11
CA GLU A 98 16.25 3.64 20.92
C GLU A 98 16.96 4.99 20.88
N GLY A 99 18.03 5.13 21.68
CA GLY A 99 18.84 6.34 21.73
C GLY A 99 19.53 6.64 20.40
N GLU A 100 19.97 5.60 19.68
CA GLU A 100 20.55 5.73 18.34
C GLU A 100 19.44 5.99 17.30
N ALA A 101 18.46 5.07 17.23
CA ALA A 101 17.42 5.06 16.19
C ALA A 101 16.52 6.29 16.18
N PHE A 102 16.34 6.93 17.34
CA PHE A 102 15.44 8.07 17.51
C PHE A 102 16.17 9.30 18.03
N SER A 103 17.49 9.38 17.83
CA SER A 103 18.30 10.56 18.17
C SER A 103 17.87 11.80 17.39
N ALA A 104 17.51 11.63 16.12
CA ALA A 104 17.02 12.69 15.26
C ALA A 104 15.56 13.07 15.60
N LYS A 105 15.38 13.99 16.55
CA LYS A 105 14.04 14.50 16.91
C LYS A 105 13.49 15.49 15.89
N ASP A 106 14.37 16.25 15.28
CA ASP A 106 14.04 17.24 14.26
C ASP A 106 14.91 17.00 13.02
N LEU A 107 14.29 17.06 11.85
CA LEU A 107 14.95 16.89 10.55
C LEU A 107 14.69 18.12 9.70
N LYS A 108 15.71 18.62 9.01
CA LYS A 108 15.57 19.80 8.15
C LYS A 108 16.53 19.77 6.97
N THR A 109 15.98 19.90 5.76
CA THR A 109 16.73 20.11 4.53
C THR A 109 15.97 21.08 3.64
N GLY A 110 16.66 22.13 3.16
CA GLY A 110 16.05 23.17 2.34
C GLY A 110 14.85 23.82 3.05
N LYS A 111 13.68 23.79 2.40
CA LYS A 111 12.42 24.36 2.92
C LYS A 111 11.63 23.41 3.81
N TYR A 112 11.99 22.14 3.87
CA TYR A 112 11.25 21.13 4.59
C TYR A 112 11.84 20.92 5.98
N ALA A 113 10.99 20.94 6.98
CA ALA A 113 11.33 20.68 8.38
C ALA A 113 10.28 19.74 8.98
N PHE A 114 10.74 18.75 9.74
CA PHE A 114 9.94 17.70 10.33
C PHE A 114 10.33 17.46 11.79
N THR A 115 9.35 17.04 12.59
CA THR A 115 9.57 16.62 13.97
C THR A 115 9.05 15.19 14.16
N LEU A 116 9.78 14.40 14.95
CA LEU A 116 9.42 13.03 15.31
C LEU A 116 8.10 13.02 16.10
N ALA A 117 7.09 12.39 15.53
CA ALA A 117 5.74 12.32 16.08
C ALA A 117 5.42 10.96 16.74
N ALA A 118 6.04 9.88 16.26
CA ALA A 118 5.93 8.56 16.86
C ALA A 118 7.18 7.73 16.55
N SER A 119 7.54 6.82 17.44
CA SER A 119 8.67 5.91 17.28
C SER A 119 8.39 4.56 17.90
N LYS A 120 8.93 3.49 17.31
CA LYS A 120 8.86 2.14 17.83
C LYS A 120 10.05 1.32 17.38
N LEU A 121 10.77 0.76 18.35
CA LEU A 121 11.77 -0.28 18.14
C LEU A 121 11.19 -1.62 18.62
N THR A 122 11.37 -2.69 17.85
CA THR A 122 10.94 -4.04 18.23
C THR A 122 11.96 -5.07 17.78
N ASN A 123 12.09 -6.15 18.55
CA ASN A 123 12.89 -7.32 18.17
C ASN A 123 12.07 -8.37 17.40
N ASP A 124 10.78 -8.11 17.21
CA ASP A 124 9.90 -8.90 16.35
C ASP A 124 9.58 -8.11 15.08
N CYS A 125 10.27 -8.45 13.98
CA CYS A 125 10.06 -7.83 12.68
C CYS A 125 8.67 -8.14 12.09
N LYS A 126 8.02 -9.25 12.49
CA LYS A 126 6.67 -9.60 12.04
C LYS A 126 5.62 -8.67 12.66
N ALA A 127 5.81 -8.21 13.90
CA ALA A 127 4.90 -7.30 14.59
C ALA A 127 4.76 -5.89 13.95
N GLY A 128 5.60 -5.55 12.97
CA GLY A 128 5.51 -4.29 12.24
C GLY A 128 5.48 -4.42 10.73
N THR A 129 5.22 -5.62 10.23
CA THR A 129 5.11 -5.93 8.80
C THR A 129 3.89 -6.82 8.57
N TRP A 130 3.44 -6.91 7.33
CA TRP A 130 2.36 -7.82 6.93
C TRP A 130 2.73 -8.48 5.60
N GLY A 131 2.02 -9.57 5.27
CA GLY A 131 2.29 -10.38 4.08
C GLY A 131 3.17 -11.58 4.43
N ALA A 132 2.66 -12.78 4.16
CA ALA A 132 3.31 -14.03 4.56
C ALA A 132 4.69 -14.18 3.90
N ARG A 133 4.80 -13.87 2.61
CA ARG A 133 6.05 -13.96 1.85
C ARG A 133 7.13 -13.06 2.44
N LEU A 134 6.82 -11.78 2.69
CA LEU A 134 7.74 -10.86 3.35
C LEU A 134 8.15 -11.35 4.74
N GLN A 135 7.18 -11.79 5.56
CA GLN A 135 7.47 -12.26 6.91
C GLN A 135 8.31 -13.54 6.95
N ASP A 136 8.17 -14.41 5.95
CA ASP A 136 8.98 -15.62 5.79
C ASP A 136 10.40 -15.27 5.35
N ASP A 137 10.58 -14.37 4.38
CA ASP A 137 11.91 -13.92 3.96
C ASP A 137 12.60 -13.12 5.07
N LEU A 138 11.88 -12.32 5.87
CA LEU A 138 12.41 -11.67 7.07
C LEU A 138 12.94 -12.70 8.09
N ALA A 139 12.22 -13.81 8.30
CA ALA A 139 12.67 -14.87 9.20
C ALA A 139 13.87 -15.64 8.62
N LYS A 140 13.81 -16.00 7.34
CA LYS A 140 14.86 -16.71 6.60
C LYS A 140 16.17 -15.93 6.56
N HIS A 141 16.09 -14.62 6.36
CA HIS A 141 17.25 -13.71 6.36
C HIS A 141 17.54 -13.11 7.74
N GLN A 142 16.93 -13.67 8.78
CA GLN A 142 17.22 -13.42 10.20
C GLN A 142 17.14 -11.93 10.57
N CYS A 143 16.03 -11.28 10.21
CA CYS A 143 15.70 -9.96 10.73
C CYS A 143 15.63 -10.01 12.26
N THR A 144 16.44 -9.18 12.92
CA THR A 144 16.59 -9.16 14.37
C THR A 144 15.88 -7.97 15.01
N GLN A 145 15.76 -6.85 14.30
CA GLN A 145 15.13 -5.63 14.80
C GLN A 145 14.43 -4.88 13.68
N LEU A 146 13.32 -4.23 14.04
CA LEU A 146 12.59 -3.32 13.19
C LEU A 146 12.44 -1.98 13.91
N VAL A 147 13.04 -0.95 13.32
CA VAL A 147 12.87 0.45 13.68
C VAL A 147 11.75 1.02 12.83
N ARG A 148 10.81 1.74 13.44
CA ARG A 148 9.84 2.57 12.75
C ARG A 148 9.75 3.93 13.43
N ALA A 149 9.73 4.99 12.66
CA ALA A 149 9.49 6.35 13.10
C ALA A 149 8.53 7.03 12.13
N ALA A 150 7.66 7.88 12.67
CA ALA A 150 6.82 8.78 11.90
C ALA A 150 7.19 10.22 12.23
N TYR A 151 7.39 11.01 11.19
CA TYR A 151 7.75 12.41 11.22
C TYR A 151 6.63 13.24 10.59
N VAL A 152 6.34 14.40 11.17
CA VAL A 152 5.31 15.33 10.66
C VAL A 152 5.98 16.65 10.33
N SER A 153 5.67 17.22 9.16
CA SER A 153 6.22 18.51 8.78
C SER A 153 5.72 19.62 9.70
N THR A 154 6.50 20.68 9.88
CA THR A 154 6.12 21.82 10.72
C THR A 154 4.78 22.45 10.29
N ASP A 155 4.49 22.47 8.98
CA ASP A 155 3.23 22.96 8.42
C ASP A 155 2.11 21.90 8.38
N LYS A 156 2.39 20.69 8.88
CA LYS A 156 1.50 19.52 8.92
C LYS A 156 0.97 19.05 7.57
N LYS A 157 1.61 19.46 6.47
CA LYS A 157 1.22 19.05 5.12
C LYS A 157 1.86 17.76 4.65
N HIS A 158 2.89 17.28 5.33
CA HIS A 158 3.61 16.06 4.97
C HIS A 158 3.80 15.16 6.18
N VAL A 159 3.77 13.87 5.91
CA VAL A 159 4.10 12.82 6.86
C VAL A 159 5.15 11.93 6.24
N GLY A 160 6.20 11.64 6.99
CA GLY A 160 7.27 10.74 6.58
C GLY A 160 7.37 9.56 7.52
N GLN A 161 7.41 8.36 6.97
CA GLN A 161 7.74 7.13 7.68
C GLN A 161 9.21 6.81 7.43
N PHE A 162 9.95 6.55 8.49
CA PHE A 162 11.32 6.07 8.44
C PHE A 162 11.36 4.67 9.05
N ILE A 163 11.85 3.70 8.29
CA ILE A 163 11.82 2.28 8.66
C ILE A 163 13.22 1.71 8.45
N VAL A 164 13.71 0.95 9.43
CA VAL A 164 14.97 0.20 9.31
C VAL A 164 14.77 -1.24 9.72
N LEU A 165 15.17 -2.17 8.85
CA LEU A 165 15.22 -3.60 9.16
C LEU A 165 16.68 -4.00 9.38
N ASN A 166 16.98 -4.56 10.56
CA ASN A 166 18.30 -5.07 10.91
C ASN A 166 18.39 -6.55 10.52
N MET A 167 19.02 -6.84 9.39
CA MET A 167 19.12 -8.19 8.80
C MET A 167 20.45 -8.86 9.18
N ALA A 168 20.61 -10.17 8.95
CA ALA A 168 21.92 -10.79 9.18
C ALA A 168 23.00 -10.32 8.19
N THR A 169 22.62 -10.10 6.92
CA THR A 169 23.53 -9.77 5.82
C THR A 169 22.88 -8.82 4.82
N GLU A 170 23.73 -8.13 4.06
CA GLU A 170 23.36 -7.31 2.92
C GLU A 170 22.56 -8.07 1.85
N ASP A 171 22.88 -9.35 1.60
CA ASP A 171 22.10 -10.17 0.67
C ASP A 171 20.65 -10.36 1.15
N GLY A 172 20.46 -10.48 2.46
CA GLY A 172 19.15 -10.48 3.08
C GLY A 172 18.41 -9.14 2.91
N VAL A 173 19.13 -8.02 3.05
CA VAL A 173 18.60 -6.69 2.75
C VAL A 173 18.11 -6.62 1.30
N LYS A 174 18.97 -6.96 0.34
CA LYS A 174 18.62 -6.93 -1.09
C LYS A 174 17.41 -7.80 -1.41
N GLN A 175 17.29 -8.96 -0.78
CA GLN A 175 16.12 -9.83 -0.94
C GLN A 175 14.84 -9.18 -0.41
N VAL A 176 14.88 -8.64 0.81
CA VAL A 176 13.72 -7.97 1.40
C VAL A 176 13.32 -6.71 0.61
N LEU A 177 14.28 -5.95 0.09
CA LEU A 177 13.98 -4.80 -0.76
C LEU A 177 13.27 -5.19 -2.07
N ARG A 178 13.53 -6.38 -2.61
CA ARG A 178 12.77 -6.91 -3.76
C ARG A 178 11.34 -7.29 -3.36
N ASP A 179 11.16 -7.89 -2.19
CA ASP A 179 9.84 -8.27 -1.68
C ASP A 179 8.96 -7.07 -1.37
N LEU A 180 9.58 -5.97 -0.96
CA LEU A 180 8.88 -4.73 -0.71
C LEU A 180 8.28 -4.14 -2.00
N ASP A 181 8.75 -4.48 -3.21
CA ASP A 181 8.12 -3.96 -4.43
C ASP A 181 6.60 -4.29 -4.45
N PRO A 182 5.72 -3.26 -4.45
CA PRO A 182 4.27 -3.47 -4.41
C PRO A 182 3.75 -4.36 -5.54
N ALA A 183 4.44 -4.41 -6.68
CA ALA A 183 4.08 -5.27 -7.81
C ALA A 183 4.19 -6.77 -7.49
N THR A 184 4.98 -7.14 -6.47
CA THR A 184 5.14 -8.54 -6.06
C THR A 184 4.03 -9.05 -5.14
N GLY A 185 3.31 -8.13 -4.46
CA GLY A 185 2.30 -8.48 -3.46
C GLY A 185 2.85 -9.26 -2.25
N ALA A 186 4.16 -9.23 -1.98
CA ALA A 186 4.77 -10.04 -0.93
C ALA A 186 4.41 -9.60 0.49
N GLY A 187 4.17 -8.30 0.67
CA GLY A 187 3.96 -7.66 1.96
C GLY A 187 4.54 -6.26 2.01
N TRP A 188 4.32 -5.57 3.13
CA TRP A 188 4.91 -4.25 3.37
C TRP A 188 5.07 -3.98 4.87
N ALA A 189 5.75 -2.88 5.20
CA ALA A 189 5.83 -2.38 6.57
C ALA A 189 4.53 -1.68 6.99
N VAL A 190 4.13 -1.84 8.25
CA VAL A 190 2.97 -1.14 8.81
C VAL A 190 3.40 0.27 9.24
N PRO A 191 2.81 1.34 8.67
CA PRO A 191 3.16 2.71 9.05
C PRO A 191 2.76 3.00 10.50
N LEU A 192 3.50 3.87 11.17
CA LEU A 192 3.10 4.38 12.48
C LEU A 192 2.05 5.47 12.34
N LYS A 193 1.08 5.48 13.25
CA LYS A 193 0.13 6.58 13.39
C LYS A 193 0.87 7.81 13.93
N ALA A 194 0.80 8.92 13.20
CA ALA A 194 1.34 10.20 13.64
C ALA A 194 0.22 11.04 14.28
N PRO A 195 0.34 11.43 15.57
CA PRO A 195 -0.65 12.28 16.22
C PRO A 195 -0.80 13.65 15.54
N GLY A 196 -2.02 14.17 15.51
CA GLY A 196 -2.29 15.54 15.05
C GLY A 196 -2.34 15.74 13.53
N VAL A 197 -2.29 14.66 12.75
CA VAL A 197 -2.48 14.63 11.29
C VAL A 197 -3.39 13.45 10.89
N PRO A 198 -3.99 13.45 9.69
CA PRO A 198 -4.72 12.30 9.17
C PRO A 198 -3.86 11.03 9.10
N ALA A 199 -4.51 9.86 9.06
CA ALA A 199 -3.83 8.59 8.92
C ALA A 199 -3.02 8.53 7.61
N PHE A 200 -1.87 7.88 7.67
CA PHE A 200 -0.98 7.66 6.54
C PHE A 200 -1.47 6.47 5.69
N GLY A 201 -1.32 6.55 4.36
CA GLY A 201 -1.72 5.53 3.40
C GLY A 201 -3.01 5.73 2.58
N PRO A 202 -3.87 6.77 2.77
CA PRO A 202 -5.09 6.91 1.97
C PRO A 202 -4.89 7.43 0.55
N GLY A 203 -3.69 7.91 0.18
CA GLY A 203 -3.47 8.53 -1.13
C GLY A 203 -2.09 8.30 -1.74
N PHE A 204 -1.65 9.23 -2.60
CA PHE A 204 -0.38 9.09 -3.30
C PHE A 204 0.78 9.17 -2.31
N SER A 205 1.57 8.10 -2.26
CA SER A 205 2.79 8.05 -1.45
C SER A 205 3.95 7.47 -2.25
N ALA A 206 5.16 7.90 -1.91
CA ALA A 206 6.39 7.45 -2.56
C ALA A 206 7.35 6.86 -1.52
N ALA A 207 7.87 5.67 -1.80
CA ALA A 207 8.85 5.00 -0.96
C ALA A 207 10.19 4.86 -1.69
N TYR A 208 11.25 5.19 -0.97
CA TYR A 208 12.63 5.04 -1.41
C TYR A 208 13.30 4.10 -0.43
N ALA A 209 13.88 3.03 -0.95
CA ALA A 209 14.52 2.01 -0.13
C ALA A 209 15.97 1.86 -0.54
N LYS A 210 16.85 1.68 0.44
CA LYS A 210 18.30 1.65 0.21
C LYS A 210 18.97 0.60 1.07
N THR A 211 19.99 -0.02 0.50
CA THR A 211 20.91 -0.91 1.21
C THR A 211 21.93 -0.09 1.99
N TYR A 212 21.96 -0.22 3.31
CA TYR A 212 22.98 0.33 4.21
C TYR A 212 23.71 -0.84 4.87
N GLY A 213 24.52 -1.58 4.10
CA GLY A 213 25.13 -2.84 4.54
C GLY A 213 24.06 -3.87 4.92
N HIS A 214 24.09 -4.41 6.13
CA HIS A 214 23.06 -5.33 6.64
C HIS A 214 21.76 -4.65 7.14
N TYR A 215 21.62 -3.34 6.93
CA TYR A 215 20.41 -2.59 7.24
C TYR A 215 19.62 -2.26 5.96
N ALA A 216 18.34 -2.62 5.93
CA ALA A 216 17.42 -2.13 4.90
C ALA A 216 16.78 -0.84 5.41
N VAL A 217 17.03 0.28 4.73
CA VAL A 217 16.50 1.60 5.11
C VAL A 217 15.39 1.98 4.14
N ILE A 218 14.22 2.37 4.64
CA ILE A 218 13.08 2.78 3.83
C ILE A 218 12.58 4.13 4.34
N THR A 219 12.52 5.09 3.43
CA THR A 219 11.77 6.35 3.62
C THR A 219 10.48 6.25 2.83
N TRP A 220 9.34 6.53 3.45
CA TRP A 220 8.04 6.44 2.80
C TRP A 220 7.19 7.66 3.15
N VAL A 221 6.90 8.48 2.15
CA VAL A 221 6.42 9.83 2.34
C VAL A 221 5.07 10.01 1.66
N GLU A 222 4.22 10.85 2.26
CA GLU A 222 2.89 11.20 1.79
C GLU A 222 2.59 12.65 2.16
N ARG A 223 1.78 13.33 1.35
CA ARG A 223 1.09 14.52 1.87
C ARG A 223 0.05 14.08 2.88
N ALA A 224 -0.03 14.79 4.01
CA ALA A 224 -1.00 14.50 5.06
C ALA A 224 -2.43 14.42 4.49
N GLY A 225 -3.10 13.30 4.73
CA GLY A 225 -4.45 13.03 4.22
C GLY A 225 -4.51 12.53 2.78
N GLY A 226 -3.39 12.10 2.19
CA GLY A 226 -3.36 11.47 0.87
C GLY A 226 -3.51 12.43 -0.32
N ALA A 227 -3.29 13.73 -0.12
CA ALA A 227 -3.36 14.71 -1.21
C ALA A 227 -2.31 14.42 -2.28
N GLN A 228 -2.63 14.71 -3.55
CA GLN A 228 -1.66 14.60 -4.64
C GLN A 228 -0.48 15.55 -4.40
N PRO A 229 0.77 15.10 -4.60
CA PRO A 229 1.92 16.00 -4.57
C PRO A 229 1.87 16.95 -5.77
N ALA A 230 2.48 18.11 -5.63
CA ALA A 230 2.66 19.06 -6.72
C ALA A 230 3.54 18.48 -7.84
N SER A 231 4.47 17.59 -7.49
CA SER A 231 5.31 16.85 -8.43
C SER A 231 5.95 15.64 -7.75
N LEU A 232 6.54 14.72 -8.54
CA LEU A 232 7.37 13.66 -7.96
C LEU A 232 8.62 14.21 -7.27
N ASN A 233 9.17 15.34 -7.75
CA ASN A 233 10.31 15.99 -7.11
C ASN A 233 9.99 16.47 -5.69
N GLU A 234 8.75 16.90 -5.41
CA GLU A 234 8.33 17.19 -4.03
C GLU A 234 8.51 15.97 -3.12
N MET A 235 8.17 14.78 -3.60
CA MET A 235 8.28 13.56 -2.82
C MET A 235 9.73 13.11 -2.64
N ILE A 236 10.59 13.33 -3.63
CA ILE A 236 12.03 13.12 -3.53
C ILE A 236 12.63 14.07 -2.49
N ASP A 237 12.35 15.37 -2.58
CA ASP A 237 12.91 16.35 -1.65
C ASP A 237 12.48 16.05 -0.19
N VAL A 238 11.23 15.63 0.00
CA VAL A 238 10.72 15.24 1.31
C VAL A 238 11.37 13.95 1.81
N SER A 239 11.53 12.94 0.95
CA SER A 239 12.14 11.66 1.36
C SER A 239 13.60 11.81 1.77
N LEU A 240 14.36 12.69 1.09
CA LEU A 240 15.74 13.01 1.46
C LEU A 240 15.83 13.64 2.87
N VAL A 241 14.84 14.45 3.28
CA VAL A 241 14.81 15.01 4.64
C VAL A 241 14.59 13.90 5.66
N ILE A 242 13.70 12.95 5.37
CA ILE A 242 13.40 11.80 6.24
C ILE A 242 14.60 10.84 6.30
N GLU A 243 15.34 10.69 5.21
CA GLU A 243 16.53 9.84 5.13
C GLU A 243 17.62 10.26 6.11
N ASN A 244 17.73 11.55 6.46
CA ASN A 244 18.67 12.03 7.48
C ASN A 244 18.46 11.37 8.86
N ALA A 245 17.31 10.74 9.13
CA ALA A 245 17.14 9.91 10.32
C ALA A 245 18.06 8.67 10.33
N ALA A 246 18.66 8.30 9.19
CA ALA A 246 19.65 7.24 9.05
C ALA A 246 21.07 7.64 9.50
N ASP A 247 21.29 8.89 9.94
CA ASP A 247 22.62 9.38 10.37
C ASP A 247 23.31 8.47 11.40
N PHE A 248 22.54 7.81 12.27
CA PHE A 248 23.11 6.87 13.25
C PHE A 248 23.79 5.65 12.59
N LEU A 249 23.44 5.28 11.36
CA LEU A 249 24.08 4.21 10.59
C LEU A 249 25.44 4.62 10.05
N TYR A 250 25.67 5.90 9.78
CA TYR A 250 27.03 6.40 9.51
C TYR A 250 27.89 6.31 10.76
N GLY A 251 27.33 6.58 11.94
CA GLY A 251 28.01 6.31 13.21
C GLY A 251 28.36 4.83 13.41
N ARG A 252 27.49 3.90 12.97
CA ARG A 252 27.79 2.45 12.96
C ARG A 252 28.96 2.11 12.05
N LEU A 253 28.94 2.67 10.84
CA LEU A 253 30.00 2.52 9.85
C LEU A 253 31.34 3.00 10.43
N ASP A 254 31.42 4.24 10.91
CA ASP A 254 32.63 4.82 11.48
C ASP A 254 33.22 3.96 12.60
N LEU A 255 32.36 3.43 13.49
CA LEU A 255 32.80 2.57 14.56
C LEU A 255 33.28 1.19 14.05
N ALA A 256 32.71 0.66 12.98
CA ALA A 256 33.18 -0.59 12.35
C ALA A 256 34.49 -0.37 11.58
N SER A 257 34.70 0.83 11.02
CA SER A 257 35.93 1.24 10.35
C SER A 257 37.09 1.57 11.30
N GLY A 258 36.86 1.47 12.62
CA GLY A 258 37.85 1.81 13.64
C GLY A 258 38.18 3.31 13.70
N GLY A 259 37.22 4.17 13.35
CA GLY A 259 37.38 5.63 13.34
C GLY A 259 38.30 6.18 12.24
N LYS A 260 38.67 5.35 11.25
CA LYS A 260 39.34 5.81 10.04
C LYS A 260 38.26 6.17 9.01
N PRO A 261 38.10 7.45 8.64
CA PRO A 261 37.09 7.83 7.65
C PRO A 261 37.35 7.07 6.35
N GLY A 262 36.26 6.55 5.76
CA GLY A 262 36.30 5.81 4.50
C GLY A 262 36.98 6.62 3.40
N GLN A 263 38.00 6.02 2.79
CA GLN A 263 38.63 6.50 1.56
C GLN A 263 37.78 6.14 0.35
#